data_AF-A0A6C0DTE7-F1
#
_entry.id   AF-A0A6C0DTE7-F1
#
_cell.length_a   1.000
_cell.length_b   1.000
_cell.length_c   1.000
_cell.angle_alpha   90.00
_cell.angle_beta   90.00
_cell.angle_gamma   90.00
#
_symmetry.space_group_name_H-M   'P 1'
#
loop_
_entity.id
_entity.type
_entity.pdbx_description
1 polymer ?
#
loop_
_entity_poly.entity_id
_entity_poly.type
_entity_poly.pdbx_seq_one_letter_code
_entity_poly.pdbx_strand_id
1 'polypeptide(L)'
;MLYNNLFVSFYSVNLLFFISTLSAYAFCIFNNVPFNNPNDKNNYHKLNIIIFNGGFSLVESVYLTNYFLSNDIVVYQTNNAVKTFSNVFLYSVWVEFIYYVLHRLYHTKYLYKIIHKKHHEKFDVYPLDAFYFSFIDLQSLFVSLGVPFYLFRMSFWEYFFVLYVYLTFAYISHSKVLYEHHIIHHKYMKYNFCILIPYFDLILQTYK
;
A
#
# COMPACT_ATOMS: atom_id res chain seq x y z
N MET A 1 4.79 16.15 25.12
CA MET A 1 4.93 14.94 24.29
C MET A 1 4.02 14.98 23.06
N LEU A 2 2.71 15.23 23.20
CA LEU A 2 1.75 15.21 22.08
C LEU A 2 2.12 16.13 20.88
N TYR A 3 2.54 17.38 21.14
CA TYR A 3 2.95 18.30 20.07
C TYR A 3 4.19 17.83 19.30
N ASN A 4 5.13 17.17 19.97
CA ASN A 4 6.32 16.62 19.31
C ASN A 4 5.94 15.43 18.42
N ASN A 5 5.00 14.59 18.85
CA ASN A 5 4.56 13.44 18.08
C ASN A 5 3.82 13.85 16.80
N LEU A 6 2.96 14.88 16.85
CA LEU A 6 2.26 15.36 15.66
C LEU A 6 3.25 15.92 14.62
N PHE A 7 4.24 16.69 15.07
CA PHE A 7 5.30 17.20 14.21
C PHE A 7 6.10 16.04 13.59
N VAL A 8 6.61 15.11 14.40
CA VAL A 8 7.35 13.94 13.89
C VAL A 8 6.51 13.13 12.91
N SER A 9 5.22 12.93 13.18
CA SER A 9 4.28 12.23 12.30
C SER A 9 4.10 12.94 10.96
N PHE A 10 3.91 14.26 10.98
CA PHE A 10 3.78 15.06 9.77
C PHE A 10 5.02 14.93 8.88
N TYR A 11 6.22 15.15 9.44
CA TYR A 11 7.45 15.10 8.65
C TYR A 11 7.77 13.69 8.16
N SER A 12 7.62 12.68 9.02
CA SER A 12 7.93 11.30 8.66
C SER A 12 7.00 10.75 7.58
N VAL A 13 5.70 11.02 7.66
CA VAL A 13 4.74 10.59 6.63
C VAL A 13 5.00 11.31 5.30
N ASN A 14 5.20 12.63 5.30
CA ASN A 14 5.50 13.36 4.07
C ASN A 14 6.82 12.89 3.44
N LEU A 15 7.85 12.67 4.26
CA LEU A 15 9.12 12.11 3.80
C LEU A 15 8.92 10.72 3.21
N LEU A 16 8.17 9.85 3.89
CA LEU A 16 7.87 8.49 3.45
C LEU A 16 7.20 8.47 2.08
N PHE A 17 6.15 9.27 1.88
CA PHE A 17 5.47 9.39 0.59
C PHE A 17 6.39 9.93 -0.50
N PHE A 18 7.17 10.97 -0.18
CA PHE A 18 8.12 11.57 -1.11
C PHE A 18 9.17 10.55 -1.57
N ILE A 19 9.87 9.90 -0.63
CA ILE A 19 10.93 8.94 -0.98
C ILE A 19 10.37 7.71 -1.69
N SER A 20 9.16 7.25 -1.33
CA SER A 20 8.54 6.08 -1.98
C SER A 20 8.15 6.40 -3.42
N THR A 21 7.54 7.57 -3.64
CA THR A 21 7.17 8.05 -4.98
C THR A 21 8.41 8.27 -5.83
N LEU A 22 9.44 8.92 -5.28
CA LEU A 22 10.70 9.16 -5.98
C LEU A 22 11.41 7.85 -6.33
N SER A 23 11.44 6.89 -5.40
CA SER A 23 12.05 5.58 -5.63
C SER A 23 11.33 4.82 -6.74
N ALA A 24 10.00 4.76 -6.69
CA ALA A 24 9.20 4.11 -7.72
C ALA A 24 9.35 4.80 -9.09
N TYR A 25 9.36 6.13 -9.11
CA TYR A 25 9.54 6.93 -10.32
C TYR A 25 10.93 6.70 -10.95
N ALA A 26 12.00 6.78 -10.15
CA ALA A 26 13.36 6.52 -10.60
C ALA A 26 13.52 5.09 -11.13
N PHE A 27 12.92 4.11 -10.46
CA PHE A 27 12.92 2.72 -10.90
C PHE A 27 12.20 2.54 -12.25
N CYS A 28 11.08 3.24 -12.46
CA CYS A 28 10.37 3.22 -13.74
C CYS A 28 11.18 3.86 -14.86
N ILE A 29 11.85 5.00 -14.62
CA ILE A 29 12.76 5.63 -15.57
C ILE A 29 13.89 4.67 -15.97
N PHE A 30 14.55 4.07 -14.98
CA PHE A 30 15.67 3.16 -15.23
C PHE A 30 15.27 1.97 -16.13
N ASN A 31 14.02 1.52 -16.02
CA ASN A 31 13.48 0.40 -16.79
C ASN A 31 12.69 0.84 -18.05
N ASN A 32 12.72 2.11 -18.43
CA ASN A 32 11.97 2.67 -19.58
C ASN A 32 10.46 2.38 -19.54
N VAL A 33 9.86 2.37 -18.35
CA VAL A 33 8.41 2.21 -18.15
C VAL A 33 7.80 3.56 -17.75
N PRO A 34 6.71 3.99 -18.39
CA PRO A 34 6.08 5.26 -18.03
C PRO A 34 5.39 5.15 -16.67
N PHE A 35 5.53 6.17 -15.83
CA PHE A 35 4.93 6.20 -14.49
C PHE A 35 3.41 6.48 -14.51
N ASN A 36 2.95 7.11 -15.59
CA ASN A 36 1.53 7.34 -15.88
C ASN A 36 1.20 6.82 -17.28
N ASN A 37 -0.06 6.48 -17.53
CA ASN A 37 -0.51 6.07 -18.84
C ASN A 37 -0.33 7.20 -19.88
N PRO A 38 0.49 7.02 -20.93
CA PRO A 38 0.73 8.06 -21.93
C PRO A 38 -0.47 8.29 -22.87
N ASN A 39 -1.40 7.34 -22.95
CA ASN A 39 -2.54 7.35 -23.88
C ASN A 39 -3.87 7.74 -23.22
N ASP A 40 -3.83 8.22 -21.97
CA ASP A 40 -5.03 8.49 -21.17
C ASP A 40 -5.72 9.79 -21.60
N LYS A 41 -6.74 9.68 -22.45
CA LYS A 41 -7.50 10.83 -22.97
C LYS A 41 -8.25 11.62 -21.89
N ASN A 42 -8.52 11.01 -20.73
CA ASN A 42 -9.32 11.60 -19.64
C ASN A 42 -8.48 11.87 -18.38
N ASN A 43 -7.23 12.28 -18.58
CA ASN A 43 -6.21 12.41 -17.53
C ASN A 43 -6.65 13.35 -16.38
N TYR A 44 -7.39 14.42 -16.66
CA TYR A 44 -7.78 15.40 -15.63
C TYR A 44 -8.70 14.83 -14.53
N HIS A 45 -9.78 14.14 -14.90
CA HIS A 45 -10.71 13.57 -13.92
C HIS A 45 -10.02 12.50 -13.04
N LYS A 46 -9.23 11.64 -13.68
CA LYS A 46 -8.41 10.64 -12.99
C LYS A 46 -7.41 11.29 -12.03
N LEU A 47 -6.70 12.32 -12.48
CA LEU A 47 -5.71 13.02 -11.67
C LEU A 47 -6.36 13.67 -10.45
N ASN A 48 -7.55 14.26 -10.58
CA ASN A 48 -8.29 14.80 -9.43
C ASN A 48 -8.60 13.73 -8.39
N ILE A 49 -9.00 12.54 -8.82
CA ILE A 49 -9.24 11.40 -7.91
C ILE A 49 -7.95 10.97 -7.23
N ILE A 50 -6.85 10.84 -7.97
CA ILE A 50 -5.55 10.45 -7.42
C ILE A 50 -5.06 11.48 -6.41
N ILE A 51 -5.16 12.78 -6.72
CA ILE A 51 -4.78 13.86 -5.81
C ILE A 51 -5.65 13.84 -4.55
N PHE A 52 -6.96 13.68 -4.70
CA PHE A 52 -7.88 13.59 -3.57
C PHE A 52 -7.55 12.39 -2.67
N ASN A 53 -7.43 11.20 -3.25
CA ASN A 53 -7.11 9.97 -2.51
C ASN A 53 -5.72 10.05 -1.87
N GLY A 54 -4.72 10.55 -2.59
CA GLY A 54 -3.35 10.74 -2.07
C GLY A 54 -3.29 11.76 -0.93
N GLY A 55 -3.98 12.90 -1.08
CA GLY A 55 -4.08 13.91 -0.03
C GLY A 55 -4.80 13.39 1.21
N PHE A 56 -5.90 12.65 1.03
CA PHE A 56 -6.59 11.99 2.13
C PHE A 56 -5.69 10.96 2.81
N SER A 57 -4.99 10.13 2.03
CA SER A 57 -4.05 9.12 2.54
C SER A 57 -2.94 9.74 3.38
N LEU A 58 -2.40 10.89 2.95
CA LEU A 58 -1.41 11.64 3.72
C LEU A 58 -1.97 12.09 5.07
N VAL A 59 -3.14 12.73 5.08
CA VAL A 59 -3.75 13.24 6.31
C VAL A 59 -4.08 12.10 7.28
N GLU A 60 -4.69 11.02 6.79
CA GLU A 60 -5.01 9.85 7.60
C GLU A 60 -3.75 9.17 8.14
N SER A 61 -2.70 9.03 7.32
CA SER A 61 -1.42 8.46 7.75
C SER A 61 -0.75 9.31 8.84
N VAL A 62 -0.82 10.65 8.75
CA VAL A 62 -0.30 11.53 9.81
C VAL A 62 -1.06 11.33 11.11
N TYR A 63 -2.40 11.25 11.05
CA TYR A 63 -3.23 11.00 12.22
C TYR A 63 -2.92 9.65 12.87
N LEU A 64 -2.85 8.58 12.07
CA LEU A 64 -2.54 7.22 12.55
C LEU A 64 -1.13 7.13 13.12
N THR A 65 -0.12 7.72 12.46
CA THR A 65 1.26 7.75 12.97
C THR A 65 1.32 8.48 14.32
N ASN A 66 0.63 9.61 14.43
CA ASN A 66 0.57 10.37 15.68
C ASN A 66 -0.11 9.57 16.78
N TYR A 67 -1.20 8.86 16.46
CA TYR A 67 -1.87 7.96 17.38
C TYR A 67 -0.96 6.82 17.84
N PHE A 68 -0.25 6.16 16.93
CA PHE A 68 0.66 5.06 17.26
C PHE A 68 1.83 5.51 18.14
N LEU A 69 2.42 6.66 17.85
CA LEU A 69 3.51 7.22 18.66
C LEU A 69 3.03 7.72 20.03
N SER A 70 1.82 8.27 20.11
CA SER A 70 1.28 8.80 21.37
C SER A 70 0.78 7.72 22.33
N ASN A 71 0.56 6.50 21.84
CA ASN A 71 0.11 5.35 22.63
C ASN A 71 1.18 4.24 22.72
N ASP A 72 2.43 4.53 22.37
CA ASP A 72 3.56 3.58 22.40
C ASP A 72 3.28 2.25 21.65
N ILE A 73 2.44 2.31 20.62
CA ILE A 73 2.22 1.18 19.69
C ILE A 73 3.47 1.02 18.80
N VAL A 74 4.00 2.16 18.34
CA VAL A 74 5.31 2.27 17.71
C VAL A 74 6.23 3.01 18.66
N VAL A 75 7.41 2.46 18.92
CA VAL A 75 8.34 2.96 19.93
C VAL A 75 9.63 3.51 19.31
N TYR A 76 10.26 4.50 19.94
CA TYR A 76 11.51 5.08 19.43
C TYR A 76 12.74 4.17 19.65
N GLN A 77 12.66 3.26 20.63
CA GLN A 77 13.74 2.32 20.94
C GLN A 77 13.92 1.31 19.82
N THR A 78 15.17 1.03 19.47
CA THR A 78 15.52 0.01 18.50
C THR A 78 15.40 -1.38 19.12
N ASN A 79 14.90 -2.33 18.33
CA ASN A 79 14.94 -3.74 18.68
C ASN A 79 16.30 -4.34 18.28
N ASN A 80 16.64 -5.50 18.85
CA ASN A 80 17.76 -6.29 18.35
C ASN A 80 17.43 -6.90 16.98
N ALA A 81 18.45 -7.27 16.21
CA ALA A 81 18.29 -7.75 14.84
C ALA A 81 17.34 -8.96 14.69
N VAL A 82 17.38 -9.91 15.62
CA VAL A 82 16.50 -11.10 15.59
C VAL A 82 15.04 -10.68 15.79
N LYS A 83 14.79 -9.81 16.76
CA LYS A 83 13.45 -9.29 17.03
C LYS A 83 12.94 -8.40 15.89
N THR A 84 13.80 -7.56 15.31
CA THR A 84 13.50 -6.77 14.11
C THR A 84 13.09 -7.66 12.95
N PHE A 85 13.89 -8.68 12.62
CA PHE A 85 13.58 -9.62 11.56
C PHE A 85 12.25 -10.34 11.80
N SER A 86 12.05 -10.86 13.02
CA SER A 86 10.80 -11.53 13.40
C SER A 86 9.59 -10.60 13.30
N ASN A 87 9.69 -9.36 13.80
CA ASN A 87 8.62 -8.38 13.73
C ASN A 87 8.27 -8.03 12.28
N VAL A 88 9.27 -7.73 11.44
CA VAL A 88 9.06 -7.37 10.03
C VAL A 88 8.44 -8.54 9.25
N PHE A 89 8.92 -9.77 9.46
CA PHE A 89 8.37 -10.96 8.81
C PHE A 89 6.93 -11.25 9.27
N LEU A 90 6.66 -11.23 10.58
CA LEU A 90 5.30 -11.47 11.06
C LEU A 90 4.35 -10.35 10.64
N TYR A 91 4.81 -9.10 10.66
CA TYR A 91 4.07 -7.96 10.13
C TYR A 91 3.71 -8.20 8.66
N SER A 92 4.66 -8.62 7.81
CA SER A 92 4.37 -8.85 6.40
C SER A 92 3.35 -9.97 6.21
N VAL A 93 3.45 -11.07 6.95
CA VAL A 93 2.46 -12.16 6.92
C VAL A 93 1.06 -11.65 7.27
N TRP A 94 0.92 -10.80 8.29
CA TRP A 94 -0.38 -10.27 8.70
C TRP A 94 -0.95 -9.24 7.72
N VAL A 95 -0.12 -8.36 7.17
CA VAL A 95 -0.55 -7.42 6.11
C VAL A 95 -1.10 -8.20 4.92
N GLU A 96 -0.34 -9.19 4.43
CA GLU A 96 -0.77 -10.01 3.29
C GLU A 96 -2.03 -10.81 3.59
N PHE A 97 -2.19 -11.29 4.82
CA PHE A 97 -3.39 -12.03 5.22
C PHE A 97 -4.64 -11.14 5.20
N ILE A 98 -4.59 -10.01 5.89
CA ILE A 98 -5.73 -9.09 6.00
C ILE A 98 -6.09 -8.56 4.62
N TYR A 99 -5.09 -8.15 3.84
CA TYR A 99 -5.30 -7.65 2.49
C TYR A 99 -5.90 -8.73 1.60
N TYR A 100 -5.34 -9.95 1.59
CA TYR A 100 -5.86 -11.07 0.82
C TYR A 100 -7.35 -11.32 1.10
N VAL A 101 -7.74 -11.36 2.38
CA VAL A 101 -9.13 -11.60 2.79
C VAL A 101 -10.04 -10.49 2.28
N LEU A 102 -9.70 -9.23 2.57
CA LEU A 102 -10.52 -8.08 2.16
C LEU A 102 -10.62 -7.96 0.64
N HIS A 103 -9.49 -8.09 -0.04
CA HIS A 103 -9.41 -7.98 -1.48
C HIS A 103 -10.23 -9.08 -2.17
N ARG A 104 -10.10 -10.33 -1.73
CA ARG A 104 -10.91 -11.44 -2.25
C ARG A 104 -12.40 -11.27 -1.96
N LEU A 105 -12.77 -10.73 -0.79
CA LEU A 105 -14.16 -10.38 -0.48
C LEU A 105 -14.71 -9.32 -1.44
N TYR A 106 -13.90 -8.32 -1.81
CA TYR A 106 -14.31 -7.30 -2.76
C TYR A 106 -14.48 -7.81 -4.19
N HIS A 107 -13.90 -8.96 -4.53
CA HIS A 107 -14.18 -9.63 -5.80
C HIS A 107 -15.46 -10.47 -5.79
N THR A 108 -16.26 -10.42 -4.72
CA THR A 108 -17.63 -10.96 -4.74
C THR A 108 -18.58 -10.07 -5.55
N LYS A 109 -19.61 -10.67 -6.16
CA LYS A 109 -20.50 -10.03 -7.15
C LYS A 109 -21.05 -8.66 -6.74
N TYR A 110 -21.40 -8.49 -5.46
CA TYR A 110 -22.00 -7.26 -4.96
C TYR A 110 -20.94 -6.23 -4.57
N LEU A 111 -19.95 -6.64 -3.77
CA LEU A 111 -18.89 -5.75 -3.29
C LEU A 111 -18.02 -5.23 -4.44
N TYR A 112 -17.77 -6.04 -5.47
CA TYR A 112 -17.01 -5.64 -6.64
C TYR A 112 -17.63 -4.40 -7.30
N LYS A 113 -18.95 -4.45 -7.54
CA LYS A 113 -19.64 -3.37 -8.24
C LYS A 113 -19.61 -2.04 -7.47
N ILE A 114 -19.56 -2.09 -6.15
CA ILE A 114 -19.68 -0.92 -5.27
C ILE A 114 -18.30 -0.35 -4.91
N ILE A 115 -17.35 -1.24 -4.61
CA ILE A 115 -16.05 -0.89 -4.03
C ILE A 115 -14.99 -0.94 -5.13
N HIS A 116 -14.74 -2.12 -5.67
CA HIS A 116 -13.47 -2.41 -6.34
C HIS A 116 -13.50 -2.28 -7.87
N LYS A 117 -14.69 -2.15 -8.49
CA LYS A 117 -14.85 -2.00 -9.94
C LYS A 117 -14.09 -0.79 -10.49
N LYS A 118 -14.04 0.32 -9.73
CA LYS A 118 -13.33 1.54 -10.12
C LYS A 118 -11.83 1.29 -10.29
N HIS A 119 -11.25 0.53 -9.35
CA HIS A 119 -9.85 0.10 -9.39
C HIS A 119 -9.57 -0.73 -10.66
N HIS A 120 -10.49 -1.61 -11.04
CA HIS A 120 -10.41 -2.46 -12.25
C HIS A 120 -10.94 -1.82 -13.54
N GLU A 121 -11.19 -0.51 -13.57
CA GLU A 121 -11.68 0.14 -14.80
C GLU A 121 -10.70 0.03 -15.97
N LYS A 122 -9.40 -0.16 -15.67
CA LYS A 122 -8.34 -0.32 -16.65
C LYS A 122 -7.61 -1.64 -16.45
N PHE A 123 -7.43 -2.38 -17.54
CA PHE A 123 -6.60 -3.59 -17.57
C PHE A 123 -5.10 -3.25 -17.65
N ASP A 124 -4.76 -2.23 -18.45
CA ASP A 124 -3.41 -1.71 -18.53
C ASP A 124 -3.21 -0.64 -17.46
N VAL A 125 -2.64 -1.07 -16.34
CA VAL A 125 -2.32 -0.23 -15.19
C VAL A 125 -0.88 0.28 -15.24
N TYR A 126 -0.69 1.44 -14.63
CA TYR A 126 0.57 2.14 -14.48
C TYR A 126 0.78 2.52 -13.02
N PRO A 127 2.01 2.83 -12.56
CA PRO A 127 2.29 3.11 -11.17
C PRO A 127 1.36 4.13 -10.48
N LEU A 128 0.98 5.22 -11.17
CA LEU A 128 0.02 6.19 -10.60
C LEU A 128 -1.40 5.65 -10.41
N ASP A 129 -1.79 4.60 -11.14
CA ASP A 129 -3.08 3.94 -10.97
C ASP A 129 -3.21 3.26 -9.60
N ALA A 130 -2.10 3.08 -8.88
CA ALA A 130 -2.11 2.59 -7.51
C ALA A 130 -2.97 3.44 -6.56
N PHE A 131 -3.30 4.69 -6.90
CA PHE A 131 -4.18 5.57 -6.11
C PHE A 131 -5.55 5.79 -6.76
N TYR A 132 -5.82 5.13 -7.89
CA TYR A 132 -7.07 5.24 -8.63
C TYR A 132 -8.08 4.19 -8.17
N PHE A 133 -8.55 4.32 -6.93
CA PHE A 133 -9.48 3.39 -6.32
C PHE A 133 -10.66 4.11 -5.63
N SER A 134 -11.60 3.34 -5.09
CA SER A 134 -12.70 3.90 -4.29
C SER A 134 -12.22 4.30 -2.89
N PHE A 135 -13.00 5.15 -2.22
CA PHE A 135 -12.71 5.50 -0.83
C PHE A 135 -12.70 4.27 0.09
N ILE A 136 -13.54 3.27 -0.17
CA ILE A 136 -13.61 2.06 0.64
C ILE A 136 -12.38 1.17 0.41
N ASP A 137 -11.87 1.09 -0.83
CA ASP A 137 -10.59 0.42 -1.11
C ASP A 137 -9.45 1.05 -0.29
N LEU A 138 -9.43 2.39 -0.22
CA LEU A 138 -8.42 3.11 0.55
C LEU A 138 -8.45 2.72 2.03
N GLN A 139 -9.63 2.71 2.64
CA GLN A 139 -9.79 2.34 4.05
C GLN A 139 -9.32 0.90 4.31
N SER A 140 -9.52 0.01 3.34
CA SER A 140 -9.11 -1.38 3.43
C SER A 140 -7.59 -1.55 3.41
N LEU A 141 -6.90 -0.70 2.63
CA LEU A 141 -5.45 -0.60 2.65
C LEU A 141 -4.96 -0.13 4.03
N PHE A 142 -5.59 0.90 4.61
CA PHE A 142 -5.27 1.37 5.95
C PHE A 142 -5.52 0.33 7.04
N VAL A 143 -6.60 -0.44 6.95
CA VAL A 143 -6.85 -1.56 7.87
C VAL A 143 -5.76 -2.63 7.71
N SER A 144 -5.41 -2.98 6.48
CA SER A 144 -4.41 -4.03 6.20
C SER A 144 -3.01 -3.66 6.68
N LEU A 145 -2.60 -2.39 6.53
CA LEU A 145 -1.30 -1.90 6.97
C LEU A 145 -1.30 -1.49 8.44
N GLY A 146 -2.40 -0.94 8.95
CA GLY A 146 -2.49 -0.35 10.28
C GLY A 146 -2.71 -1.37 11.40
N VAL A 147 -3.61 -2.34 11.19
CA VAL A 147 -3.97 -3.33 12.23
C VAL A 147 -2.77 -4.15 12.72
N PRO A 148 -1.86 -4.63 11.85
CA PRO A 148 -0.70 -5.42 12.30
C PRO A 148 0.21 -4.69 13.30
N PHE A 149 0.26 -3.35 13.31
CA PHE A 149 1.04 -2.60 14.32
C PHE A 149 0.52 -2.78 15.74
N TYR A 150 -0.75 -3.11 15.95
CA TYR A 150 -1.26 -3.44 17.28
C TYR A 150 -0.82 -4.82 17.76
N LEU A 151 -0.42 -5.71 16.85
CA LEU A 151 0.01 -7.07 17.16
C LEU A 151 1.51 -7.13 17.47
N PHE A 152 2.28 -6.23 16.86
CA PHE A 152 3.74 -6.21 16.95
C PHE A 152 4.23 -4.85 17.40
N ARG A 153 4.91 -4.80 18.55
CA ARG A 153 5.63 -3.61 18.98
C ARG A 153 6.83 -3.37 18.08
N MET A 154 6.64 -2.52 17.08
CA MET A 154 7.66 -2.16 16.11
C MET A 154 8.41 -0.92 16.58
N SER A 155 9.72 -0.88 16.31
CA SER A 155 10.46 0.38 16.43
C SER A 155 10.01 1.36 15.34
N PHE A 156 10.23 2.65 15.56
CA PHE A 156 9.90 3.69 14.58
C PHE A 156 10.60 3.45 13.23
N TRP A 157 11.83 2.93 13.26
CA TRP A 157 12.57 2.57 12.05
C TRP A 157 11.98 1.36 11.32
N GLU A 158 11.55 0.34 12.06
CA GLU A 158 10.83 -0.80 11.49
C GLU A 158 9.52 -0.36 10.84
N TYR A 159 8.72 0.45 11.55
CA TYR A 159 7.48 1.06 11.05
C TYR A 159 7.72 1.83 9.75
N PHE A 160 8.70 2.73 9.74
CA PHE A 160 9.03 3.54 8.57
C PHE A 160 9.50 2.67 7.40
N PHE A 161 10.36 1.68 7.68
CA PHE A 161 10.89 0.77 6.66
C PHE A 161 9.81 -0.09 6.02
N VAL A 162 8.93 -0.73 6.79
CA VAL A 162 7.89 -1.59 6.21
C VAL A 162 6.90 -0.79 5.39
N LEU A 163 6.49 0.40 5.85
CA LEU A 163 5.60 1.24 5.06
C LEU A 163 6.27 1.78 3.80
N TYR A 164 7.58 2.07 3.84
CA TYR A 164 8.34 2.48 2.66
C TYR A 164 8.33 1.38 1.60
N VAL A 165 8.58 0.14 2.02
CA VAL A 165 8.53 -1.03 1.12
C VAL A 165 7.13 -1.20 0.55
N TYR A 166 6.09 -1.28 1.37
CA TYR A 166 4.72 -1.48 0.87
C TYR A 166 4.24 -0.35 -0.04
N LEU A 167 4.53 0.91 0.30
CA LEU A 167 4.13 2.05 -0.52
C LEU A 167 4.88 2.07 -1.86
N THR A 168 6.20 1.88 -1.84
CA THR A 168 7.03 1.85 -3.07
C THR A 168 6.59 0.73 -3.99
N PHE A 169 6.37 -0.47 -3.45
CA PHE A 169 5.94 -1.63 -4.23
C PHE A 169 4.46 -1.56 -4.64
N ALA A 170 3.60 -0.82 -3.93
CA ALA A 170 2.24 -0.55 -4.40
C ALA A 170 2.27 0.22 -5.73
N TYR A 171 3.16 1.21 -5.89
CA TYR A 171 3.40 1.85 -7.19
C TYR A 171 3.94 0.85 -8.22
N ILE A 172 5.05 0.19 -7.90
CA ILE A 172 5.78 -0.63 -8.88
C ILE A 172 4.96 -1.86 -9.34
N SER A 173 4.14 -2.45 -8.48
CA SER A 173 3.29 -3.60 -8.81
C SER A 173 2.20 -3.28 -9.83
N HIS A 174 1.81 -2.01 -9.99
CA HIS A 174 0.96 -1.54 -11.10
C HIS A 174 1.80 -1.30 -12.38
N SER A 175 2.89 -2.04 -12.56
CA SER A 175 3.73 -1.99 -13.76
C SER A 175 4.34 -3.37 -14.03
N LYS A 176 4.79 -3.60 -15.25
CA LYS A 176 5.43 -4.87 -15.65
C LYS A 176 6.90 -4.96 -15.24
N VAL A 177 7.40 -3.99 -14.47
CA VAL A 177 8.85 -3.82 -14.27
C VAL A 177 9.45 -4.93 -13.41
N LEU A 178 8.76 -5.32 -12.33
CA LEU A 178 9.36 -6.18 -11.30
C LEU A 178 8.77 -7.58 -11.28
N TYR A 179 7.46 -7.68 -11.07
CA TYR A 179 6.69 -8.91 -11.21
C TYR A 179 5.32 -8.56 -11.77
N GLU A 180 4.68 -9.50 -12.48
CA GLU A 180 3.35 -9.26 -13.08
C GLU A 180 2.17 -9.68 -12.18
N HIS A 181 2.40 -10.11 -10.94
CA HIS A 181 1.38 -10.57 -9.98
C HIS A 181 0.10 -9.72 -9.99
N HIS A 182 0.20 -8.41 -9.77
CA HIS A 182 -0.96 -7.53 -9.71
C HIS A 182 -1.53 -7.18 -11.10
N ILE A 183 -0.71 -7.19 -12.15
CA ILE A 183 -1.21 -7.02 -13.53
C ILE A 183 -2.04 -8.24 -13.96
N ILE A 184 -1.59 -9.44 -13.62
CA ILE A 184 -2.34 -10.68 -13.81
C ILE A 184 -3.65 -10.61 -13.01
N HIS A 185 -3.62 -10.04 -11.80
CA HIS A 185 -4.82 -9.77 -11.02
C HIS A 185 -5.80 -8.85 -11.79
N HIS A 186 -5.36 -7.69 -12.27
CA HIS A 186 -6.21 -6.79 -13.07
C HIS A 186 -6.79 -7.46 -14.33
N LYS A 187 -6.03 -8.35 -14.96
CA LYS A 187 -6.46 -9.06 -16.17
C LYS A 187 -7.52 -10.15 -15.92
N TYR A 188 -7.38 -10.90 -14.83
CA TYR A 188 -8.22 -12.10 -14.61
C TYR A 188 -9.19 -11.98 -13.43
N MET A 189 -8.97 -11.04 -12.50
CA MET A 189 -9.78 -10.71 -11.31
C MET A 189 -10.07 -11.88 -10.34
N LYS A 190 -9.49 -13.05 -10.58
CA LYS A 190 -9.73 -14.29 -9.81
C LYS A 190 -8.47 -14.88 -9.18
N TYR A 191 -7.33 -14.26 -9.44
CA TYR A 191 -6.01 -14.70 -9.01
C TYR A 191 -5.26 -13.53 -8.38
N ASN A 192 -4.22 -13.83 -7.60
CA ASN A 192 -3.24 -12.87 -7.12
C ASN A 192 -3.86 -11.77 -6.23
N PHE A 193 -4.46 -12.16 -5.11
CA PHE A 193 -5.13 -11.24 -4.20
C PHE A 193 -4.22 -10.61 -3.13
N CYS A 194 -3.05 -11.19 -2.85
CA CYS A 194 -2.02 -10.59 -1.99
C CYS A 194 -1.49 -9.29 -2.61
N ILE A 195 -0.97 -8.38 -1.77
CA ILE A 195 -0.54 -7.05 -2.20
C ILE A 195 0.87 -7.11 -2.81
N LEU A 196 1.80 -7.81 -2.16
CA LEU A 196 3.21 -7.86 -2.55
C LEU A 196 3.72 -9.29 -2.57
N ILE A 197 3.58 -10.01 -1.47
CA ILE A 197 4.11 -11.36 -1.29
C ILE A 197 2.96 -12.37 -1.38
N PRO A 198 2.97 -13.32 -2.34
CA PRO A 198 1.83 -14.19 -2.63
C PRO A 198 1.68 -15.36 -1.63
N TYR A 199 1.92 -15.15 -0.33
CA TYR A 199 1.84 -16.21 0.68
C TYR A 199 0.50 -16.95 0.62
N PHE A 200 -0.60 -16.19 0.68
CA PHE A 200 -1.94 -16.77 0.74
C PHE A 200 -2.46 -17.18 -0.62
N ASP A 201 -2.02 -16.52 -1.69
CA ASP A 201 -2.30 -16.98 -3.05
C ASP A 201 -1.71 -18.36 -3.33
N LEU A 202 -0.48 -18.62 -2.88
CA LEU A 202 0.15 -19.93 -3.02
C LEU A 202 -0.55 -20.98 -2.14
N ILE A 203 -0.82 -20.66 -0.88
CA ILE A 203 -1.46 -21.59 0.07
C ILE A 203 -2.88 -21.97 -0.38
N LEU A 204 -3.66 -20.98 -0.83
CA LEU A 204 -5.07 -21.17 -1.19
C LEU A 204 -5.28 -21.40 -2.69
N GLN A 205 -4.21 -21.63 -3.44
CA GLN A 205 -4.21 -21.93 -4.87
C GLN A 205 -4.94 -20.87 -5.71
N THR A 206 -4.75 -19.59 -5.36
CA THR A 206 -5.19 -18.43 -6.15
C THR A 206 -4.02 -17.71 -6.82
N TYR A 207 -2.81 -18.28 -6.81
CA TYR A 207 -1.66 -17.73 -7.52
C TYR A 207 -1.66 -18.06 -9.03
N LYS A 208 -1.26 -17.11 -9.87
CA LYS A 208 -1.07 -17.29 -11.31
C LYS A 208 0.08 -16.46 -11.87
#